data_AF-A0A564XZP2-F1
#
_entry.id   AF-A0A564XZP2-F1
#
_cell.length_a   1.000
_cell.length_b   1.000
_cell.length_c   1.000
_cell.angle_alpha   90.00
_cell.angle_beta   90.00
_cell.angle_gamma   90.00
#
_symmetry.space_group_name_H-M   'P 1'
#
loop_
_entity.id
_entity.type
_entity.pdbx_description
1 polymer ?
#
loop_
_entity_poly.entity_id
_entity_poly.type
_entity_poly.pdbx_seq_one_letter_code
_entity_poly.pdbx_strand_id
1 'polypeptide(L)' 'MQMDTNSTENLTLSLNTACEQIFRDATSSLVDNGIIKFCRAVHDGVMCWPPALPGTTVYLACPASFEGEGYNQNCKF' A
#
# COMPACT_ATOMS: atom_id res chain seq x y z
N MET A 1 21.34 21.65 -11.28
CA MET A 1 20.31 20.78 -11.87
C MET A 1 19.14 20.83 -10.89
N GLN A 2 18.14 21.66 -11.17
CA GLN A 2 16.93 21.79 -10.35
C GLN A 2 15.97 20.67 -10.77
N MET A 3 15.52 19.85 -9.80
CA MET A 3 14.44 18.88 -10.00
C MET A 3 13.13 19.58 -9.66
N ASP A 4 12.21 19.58 -10.62
CA ASP A 4 10.93 20.27 -10.56
C ASP A 4 10.02 19.64 -9.49
N THR A 5 9.67 20.43 -8.48
CA THR A 5 8.79 20.10 -7.34
C THR A 5 7.37 19.71 -7.74
N ASN A 6 6.97 19.99 -8.98
CA ASN A 6 5.60 19.81 -9.50
C ASN A 6 5.33 18.38 -10.04
N SER A 7 6.38 17.60 -10.29
CA SER A 7 6.26 16.22 -10.78
C SER A 7 6.09 15.20 -9.64
N THR A 8 6.71 15.46 -8.49
CA THR A 8 6.65 14.59 -7.31
C THR A 8 5.26 14.60 -6.66
N GLU A 9 4.60 15.77 -6.61
CA GLU A 9 3.25 15.90 -6.04
C GLU A 9 2.20 15.13 -6.85
N ASN A 10 2.27 15.19 -8.19
CA ASN A 10 1.34 14.46 -9.06
C ASN A 10 1.53 12.93 -9.02
N LEU A 11 2.76 12.46 -8.82
CA LEU A 11 3.07 11.03 -8.62
C LEU A 11 2.59 10.53 -7.26
N THR A 12 2.78 11.31 -6.19
CA THR A 12 2.25 10.97 -4.87
C THR A 12 0.72 10.98 -4.85
N LEU A 13 0.09 11.92 -5.56
CA LEU A 13 -1.37 11.98 -5.66
C LEU A 13 -1.92 10.77 -6.42
N SER A 14 -1.26 10.33 -7.51
CA SER A 14 -1.71 9.17 -8.29
C SER A 14 -1.51 7.84 -7.56
N LEU A 15 -0.41 7.68 -6.81
CA LEU A 15 -0.17 6.49 -5.99
C LEU A 15 -1.19 6.37 -4.85
N ASN A 16 -1.44 7.47 -4.14
CA ASN A 16 -2.44 7.51 -3.08
C ASN A 16 -3.84 7.19 -3.62
N THR A 17 -4.18 7.73 -4.80
CA THR A 17 -5.47 7.46 -5.46
C THR A 17 -5.60 5.99 -5.88
N ALA A 18 -4.54 5.38 -6.42
CA ALA A 18 -4.56 3.97 -6.79
C ALA A 18 -4.73 3.05 -5.58
N CYS A 19 -4.07 3.37 -4.46
CA CYS A 19 -4.23 2.63 -3.21
C CYS A 19 -5.62 2.79 -2.62
N GLU A 20 -6.18 3.99 -2.62
CA GLU A 20 -7.55 4.22 -2.21
C GLU A 20 -8.56 3.41 -3.02
N GLN A 21 -8.35 3.31 -4.34
CA GLN A 21 -9.22 2.52 -5.22
C GLN A 21 -9.16 1.03 -4.87
N ILE A 22 -7.95 0.46 -4.76
CA ILE A 22 -7.75 -0.94 -4.37
C ILE A 22 -8.38 -1.22 -2.99
N PHE A 23 -8.24 -0.28 -2.05
CA PHE A 23 -8.83 -0.41 -0.72
C PHE A 23 -10.35 -0.44 -0.77
N ARG A 24 -10.97 0.44 -1.55
CA ARG A 24 -12.43 0.49 -1.72
C ARG A 24 -12.96 -0.79 -2.34
N ASP A 25 -12.37 -1.23 -3.44
CA ASP A 25 -12.86 -2.39 -4.18
C ASP A 25 -12.74 -3.68 -3.36
N ALA A 26 -11.59 -3.90 -2.72
CA ALA A 26 -11.38 -5.07 -1.86
C ALA A 26 -12.30 -5.05 -0.62
N THR A 27 -12.49 -3.87 -0.02
CA THR A 27 -13.39 -3.74 1.14
C THR A 27 -14.85 -3.97 0.73
N SER A 28 -15.30 -3.42 -0.40
CA SER A 28 -16.66 -3.64 -0.91
C SER A 28 -16.91 -5.12 -1.13
N SER A 29 -15.98 -5.82 -1.79
CA SER A 29 -16.11 -7.26 -2.04
C SER A 29 -16.28 -8.06 -0.73
N LEU A 30 -15.52 -7.74 0.32
CA LEU A 30 -15.67 -8.42 1.62
C LEU A 30 -17.04 -8.14 2.24
N VAL A 31 -17.48 -6.89 2.24
CA VAL A 31 -18.78 -6.48 2.81
C VAL A 31 -19.95 -7.09 2.04
N ASP A 32 -19.88 -7.10 0.70
CA ASP A 32 -20.89 -7.69 -0.18
C ASP A 32 -21.02 -9.21 0.04
N ASN A 33 -19.93 -9.87 0.45
CA ASN A 33 -19.92 -11.28 0.87
C ASN A 33 -20.33 -11.50 2.35
N GLY A 34 -20.81 -10.46 3.04
CA GLY A 34 -21.25 -10.53 4.44
C GLY A 34 -20.10 -10.66 5.45
N ILE A 35 -18.85 -10.44 5.03
CA ILE A 35 -17.69 -10.48 5.90
C ILE A 35 -17.54 -9.12 6.58
N ILE A 36 -17.82 -9.08 7.89
CA ILE A 36 -17.79 -7.84 8.69
C ILE A 36 -16.58 -7.72 9.62
N LYS A 37 -15.78 -8.80 9.75
CA LYS A 37 -14.57 -8.84 10.58
C LYS A 37 -13.35 -9.12 9.72
N PHE A 38 -12.53 -8.09 9.53
CA PHE A 38 -11.28 -8.11 8.79
C PHE A 38 -10.37 -6.97 9.26
N CYS A 39 -9.07 -7.11 9.05
CA CYS A 39 -8.12 -6.01 9.17
C CYS A 39 -8.39 -5.02 8.03
N ARG A 40 -8.53 -3.73 8.36
CA ARG A 40 -8.73 -2.68 7.35
C ARG A 40 -7.49 -2.53 6.49
N ALA A 41 -7.70 -2.05 5.27
CA ALA A 41 -6.61 -1.63 4.41
C ALA A 41 -5.84 -0.46 5.03
N VAL A 42 -4.53 -0.38 4.79
CA VAL A 42 -3.65 0.67 5.34
C VAL A 42 -2.45 0.92 4.43
N HIS A 43 -2.05 2.19 4.32
CA HIS A 43 -0.77 2.58 3.73
C HIS A 43 0.25 2.81 4.86
N ASP A 44 1.38 2.11 4.85
CA ASP A 44 2.38 2.19 5.93
C ASP A 44 3.53 3.19 5.67
N GLY A 45 3.49 3.86 4.52
CA GLY A 45 4.54 4.78 4.05
C GLY A 45 5.39 4.18 2.93
N VAL A 46 5.31 2.88 2.73
CA VAL A 46 6.08 2.12 1.73
C VAL A 46 5.14 1.32 0.82
N MET A 47 4.18 0.62 1.42
CA MET A 47 3.26 -0.30 0.76
C MET A 47 1.80 -0.03 1.11
N CYS A 48 0.95 -0.38 0.15
CA CYS A 48 -0.49 -0.37 0.31
C CYS A 48 -0.97 -1.76 0.69
N TRP A 49 -1.22 -1.97 1.98
CA TRP A 49 -1.72 -3.23 2.51
C TRP A 49 -3.23 -3.33 2.29
N PRO A 50 -3.71 -4.36 1.57
CA PRO A 50 -5.14 -4.56 1.36
C PRO A 50 -5.82 -5.05 2.65
N PRO A 51 -7.16 -5.09 2.72
CA PRO A 51 -7.86 -5.74 3.80
C PRO A 51 -7.44 -7.21 3.95
N ALA A 52 -7.31 -7.69 5.18
CA ALA A 52 -6.89 -9.06 5.47
C ALA A 52 -7.91 -9.78 6.36
N LEU A 53 -8.18 -11.04 6.05
CA LEU A 53 -9.01 -11.88 6.91
C LEU A 53 -8.23 -12.32 8.15
N PRO A 54 -8.88 -12.50 9.30
CA PRO A 54 -8.21 -13.03 10.49
C PRO A 54 -7.63 -14.42 10.22
N GLY A 55 -6.38 -14.62 10.62
CA GLY A 55 -5.69 -15.91 10.47
C GLY A 55 -5.18 -16.22 9.06
N THR A 56 -5.26 -15.28 8.12
CA THR A 56 -4.68 -15.44 6.77
C THR A 56 -3.38 -14.65 6.61
N THR A 57 -2.59 -15.04 5.63
CA THR A 57 -1.39 -14.32 5.20
C THR A 57 -1.67 -13.60 3.89
N VAL A 58 -1.33 -12.31 3.83
CA VAL A 58 -1.38 -11.52 2.61
C VAL A 58 0.00 -11.50 1.98
N TYR A 59 0.07 -11.77 0.68
CA TYR A 59 1.30 -11.72 -0.10
C TYR A 59 1.22 -10.55 -1.07
N LEU A 60 2.22 -9.69 -1.06
CA LEU A 60 2.37 -8.57 -1.99
C LEU A 60 3.73 -8.69 -2.67
N ALA A 61 3.79 -8.30 -3.94
CA ALA A 61 5.06 -8.13 -4.61
C ALA A 61 5.85 -7.01 -3.94
N CYS A 62 7.17 -7.16 -3.87
CA CYS A 62 8.00 -6.05 -3.38
C CYS A 62 7.84 -4.85 -4.32
N PRO A 63 7.73 -3.62 -3.79
CA PRO A 63 7.63 -2.44 -4.62
C PRO A 63 8.91 -2.27 -5.45
N ALA A 64 8.76 -1.97 -6.73
CA ALA A 64 9.88 -1.84 -7.67
C ALA A 64 10.90 -0.75 -7.26
N SER A 65 10.46 0.23 -6.48
CA SER A 65 11.33 1.27 -5.90
C SER A 65 12.41 0.73 -4.96
N PHE A 66 12.33 -0.53 -4.53
CA PHE A 66 13.31 -1.22 -3.69
C PHE A 66 14.03 -2.35 -4.44
N GLU A 67 13.91 -2.45 -5.77
CA GLU A 67 14.65 -3.47 -6.53
C GLU A 67 16.16 -3.27 -6.40
N GLY A 68 16.85 -4.28 -5.87
CA GLY A 68 18.29 -4.24 -5.60
C GLY A 68 18.68 -3.62 -4.25
N GLU A 69 17.72 -3.09 -3.50
CA GLU A 69 17.95 -2.54 -2.16
C GLU A 69 18.05 -3.67 -1.11
N GLY A 70 19.04 -3.56 -0.23
CA GLY A 70 19.25 -4.48 0.88
C GLY A 70 18.69 -3.91 2.19
N TYR A 71 18.31 -4.78 3.14
CA TYR A 71 17.93 -4.32 4.48
C TYR A 71 19.10 -3.63 5.18
N ASN A 72 18.96 -2.33 5.46
CA ASN A 72 19.95 -1.59 6.23
C ASN A 72 19.75 -1.85 7.73
N GLN A 73 20.60 -2.71 8.29
CA GLN A 73 20.56 -3.14 9.70
C GLN A 73 20.89 -2.01 10.69
N ASN A 74 21.39 -0.87 10.19
CA ASN A 74 21.78 0.27 11.01
C ASN A 74 20.68 1.34 11.13
N CYS A 75 19.58 1.23 10.37
CA CYS A 75 18.41 2.07 10.56
C CYS A 75 17.55 1.51 11.70
N LYS A 76 17.88 1.88 12.94
CA LYS A 76 16.96 1.73 14.08
C LYS A 76 16.00 2.93 14.08
N PHE A 77 14.70 2.64 14.03
CA PHE A 77 13.63 3.63 14.29
C PHE A 77 13.61 4.04 15.75
#